data_AF-A0A7L2IA04-F1
#
_entry.id   AF-A0A7L2IA04-F1
#
_cell.length_a   1.000
_cell.length_b   1.000
_cell.length_c   1.000
_cell.angle_alpha   90.00
_cell.angle_beta   90.00
_cell.angle_gamma   90.00
#
_symmetry.space_group_name_H-M   'P 1'
#
loop_
_entity.id
_entity.type
_entity.pdbx_description
1 polymer ?
#
loop_
_entity_poly.entity_id
_entity_poly.type
_entity_poly.pdbx_seq_one_letter_code
_entity_poly.pdbx_strand_id
1 'polypeptide(L)'
;SVSLLLPQVLCNSKNGIVRECFLLSELDNRRRPETVATQFKNSLASLIEILMSKEPSYVRCIKPNELKEPGRFDDFLIRHQVKYLGLMEHLRVRRAGFAYRRKYEIFLQSWRALSLVRAAEVMGISCLWPLSFRTKIFIRFPKTLFATEDAFELRKYLLGMVPLPLVYIETEKQSLGELVGSRFVQQACWRGVLARKAAKKRTWAVQIIRKFIKGFINRKKPLCPENVEFVRLVQYNYLMKLREHLPKNVLDKSWLQPPSILEEVS
;
A
#
# COMPACT_ATOMS: atom_id res chain seq x y z
N SER A 1 -12.75 -1.29 -55.86
CA SER A 1 -12.07 -2.57 -56.17
C SER A 1 -10.69 -2.71 -55.51
N VAL A 2 -10.07 -1.65 -54.96
CA VAL A 2 -8.69 -1.70 -54.41
C VAL A 2 -8.60 -2.12 -52.92
N SER A 3 -9.71 -2.12 -52.17
CA SER A 3 -9.71 -2.28 -50.70
C SER A 3 -9.54 -3.71 -50.17
N LEU A 4 -9.68 -4.76 -50.99
CA LEU A 4 -9.57 -6.17 -50.57
C LEU A 4 -8.24 -6.84 -50.98
N LEU A 5 -7.42 -6.15 -51.79
CA LEU A 5 -6.22 -6.73 -52.40
C LEU A 5 -5.09 -6.92 -51.38
N LEU A 6 -4.94 -6.00 -50.44
CA LEU A 6 -3.93 -6.07 -49.39
C LEU A 6 -4.24 -7.20 -48.37
N PRO A 7 -5.46 -7.31 -47.81
CA PRO A 7 -5.84 -8.46 -46.98
C PRO A 7 -5.61 -9.82 -47.66
N GLN A 8 -5.95 -9.94 -48.95
CA GLN A 8 -5.76 -11.18 -49.72
C GLN A 8 -4.29 -11.59 -49.86
N VAL A 9 -3.38 -10.62 -50.05
CA VAL A 9 -1.93 -10.88 -50.09
C VAL A 9 -1.40 -11.29 -48.72
N LEU A 10 -1.90 -10.68 -47.64
CA LEU A 10 -1.50 -10.98 -46.27
C LEU A 10 -1.92 -12.39 -45.84
N CYS A 11 -3.13 -12.83 -46.19
CA CYS A 11 -3.58 -14.21 -45.95
C CYS A 11 -2.71 -15.26 -46.66
N ASN A 12 -2.15 -14.93 -47.83
CA ASN A 12 -1.29 -15.84 -48.62
C ASN A 12 0.20 -15.76 -48.25
N SER A 13 0.54 -15.07 -47.15
CA SER A 13 1.92 -14.96 -46.69
C SER A 13 2.53 -16.33 -46.34
N LYS A 14 3.83 -16.47 -46.60
CA LYS A 14 4.63 -17.64 -46.19
C LYS A 14 4.88 -17.66 -44.67
N ASN A 15 4.74 -16.51 -44.00
CA ASN A 15 4.91 -16.41 -42.55
C ASN A 15 3.63 -16.86 -41.83
N GLY A 16 3.74 -17.86 -40.95
CA GLY A 16 2.62 -18.43 -40.21
C GLY A 16 1.88 -17.43 -39.31
N ILE A 17 2.60 -16.50 -38.67
CA ILE A 17 2.01 -15.48 -37.78
C ILE A 17 1.12 -14.54 -38.60
N VAL A 18 1.58 -14.14 -39.79
CA VAL A 18 0.81 -13.22 -40.65
C VAL A 18 -0.48 -13.88 -41.14
N ARG A 19 -0.44 -15.19 -41.44
CA ARG A 19 -1.63 -15.95 -41.84
C ARG A 19 -2.63 -16.10 -40.69
N GLU A 20 -2.15 -16.18 -39.45
CA GLU A 20 -3.01 -16.28 -38.26
C GLU A 20 -3.71 -14.95 -37.91
N CYS A 21 -3.04 -13.82 -38.19
CA CYS A 21 -3.60 -12.48 -37.96
C CYS A 21 -4.70 -12.08 -38.97
N PHE A 22 -4.75 -12.69 -40.16
CA PHE A 22 -5.71 -12.36 -41.22
C PHE A 22 -6.41 -13.61 -41.72
N LEU A 23 -7.67 -13.81 -41.33
CA LEU A 23 -8.44 -15.00 -41.67
C LEU A 23 -9.07 -14.87 -43.06
N LEU A 24 -8.95 -15.93 -43.88
CA LEU A 24 -9.57 -15.98 -45.21
C LEU A 24 -11.10 -15.78 -45.16
N SER A 25 -11.75 -16.21 -44.07
CA SER A 25 -13.18 -16.05 -43.83
C SER A 25 -13.66 -14.60 -43.74
N GLU A 26 -12.76 -13.66 -43.41
CA GLU A 26 -13.08 -12.22 -43.35
C GLU A 26 -13.15 -11.58 -44.75
N LEU A 27 -12.51 -12.20 -45.76
CA LEU A 27 -12.51 -11.74 -47.15
C LEU A 27 -13.83 -12.03 -47.86
N ASP A 28 -14.54 -13.09 -47.45
CA ASP A 28 -15.80 -13.53 -48.05
C ASP A 28 -17.01 -12.71 -47.56
N ASN A 29 -16.84 -11.91 -46.51
CA ASN A 29 -17.93 -11.17 -45.90
C ASN A 29 -18.23 -9.88 -46.68
N ARG A 30 -19.22 -9.95 -47.58
CA ARG A 30 -19.67 -8.81 -48.42
C ARG A 30 -20.53 -7.78 -47.68
N ARG A 31 -20.82 -8.00 -46.39
CA ARG A 31 -21.56 -7.04 -45.58
C ARG A 31 -20.70 -5.79 -45.39
N ARG A 32 -21.34 -4.62 -45.36
CA ARG A 32 -20.64 -3.38 -45.00
C ARG A 32 -19.98 -3.59 -43.64
N PRO A 33 -18.65 -3.45 -43.54
CA PRO A 33 -17.97 -3.69 -42.28
C PRO A 33 -18.50 -2.71 -41.23
N GLU A 34 -18.69 -3.21 -40.02
CA GLU A 34 -19.04 -2.36 -38.89
C GLU A 34 -17.99 -1.28 -38.70
N THR A 35 -18.42 -0.07 -38.39
CA THR A 35 -17.48 1.01 -38.04
C THR A 35 -16.74 0.67 -36.75
N VAL A 36 -15.53 1.22 -36.58
CA VAL A 36 -14.76 1.06 -35.34
C VAL A 36 -15.58 1.51 -34.11
N ALA A 37 -16.38 2.57 -34.26
CA ALA A 37 -17.26 3.06 -33.19
C ALA A 37 -18.34 2.04 -32.79
N THR A 38 -18.96 1.36 -33.77
CA THR A 38 -19.99 0.34 -33.49
C THR A 38 -19.38 -0.90 -32.87
N GLN A 39 -18.22 -1.36 -33.34
CA GLN A 39 -17.51 -2.49 -32.73
C GLN A 39 -17.13 -2.18 -31.28
N PHE A 40 -16.56 -1.00 -31.01
CA PHE A 40 -16.20 -0.58 -29.66
C PHE A 40 -17.42 -0.49 -28.73
N LYS A 41 -18.55 0.03 -29.22
CA LYS A 41 -19.80 0.08 -28.47
C LYS A 41 -20.30 -1.32 -28.11
N ASN A 42 -20.28 -2.25 -29.06
CA ASN A 42 -20.71 -3.63 -28.85
C ASN A 42 -19.81 -4.35 -27.83
N SER A 43 -18.48 -4.17 -27.95
CA SER A 43 -17.52 -4.73 -26.98
C SER A 43 -17.72 -4.15 -25.57
N LEU A 44 -17.96 -2.84 -25.44
CA LEU A 44 -18.24 -2.22 -24.15
C LEU A 44 -19.55 -2.73 -23.53
N ALA A 45 -20.61 -2.88 -24.32
CA ALA A 45 -21.89 -3.38 -23.84
C ALA A 45 -21.75 -4.81 -23.28
N SER A 46 -21.09 -5.70 -24.04
CA SER A 46 -20.82 -7.07 -23.59
C SER A 46 -19.96 -7.11 -22.32
N LEU A 47 -18.94 -6.25 -22.21
CA LEU A 47 -18.13 -6.15 -21.00
C LEU A 47 -18.96 -5.70 -19.79
N ILE A 48 -19.84 -4.71 -19.97
CA ILE A 48 -20.71 -4.21 -18.88
C ILE A 48 -21.64 -5.33 -18.40
N GLU A 49 -22.23 -6.11 -19.30
CA GLU A 49 -23.08 -7.26 -18.92
C GLU A 49 -22.33 -8.27 -18.05
N ILE A 50 -21.09 -8.60 -18.44
CA ILE A 50 -20.23 -9.50 -17.64
C ILE A 50 -19.94 -8.89 -16.26
N LEU A 51 -19.60 -7.60 -16.19
CA LEU A 51 -19.31 -6.93 -14.93
C LEU A 51 -20.54 -6.84 -14.01
N MET A 52 -21.73 -6.63 -14.57
CA MET A 52 -22.98 -6.58 -13.81
C MET A 52 -23.37 -7.95 -13.22
N SER A 53 -22.89 -9.05 -13.81
CA SER A 53 -23.10 -10.41 -13.26
C SER A 53 -22.25 -10.72 -12.02
N LYS A 54 -21.25 -9.88 -11.70
CA LYS A 54 -20.27 -10.11 -10.63
C LYS A 54 -20.40 -9.08 -9.51
N GLU A 55 -19.78 -9.37 -8.36
CA GLU A 55 -19.66 -8.40 -7.27
C GLU A 55 -18.50 -7.43 -7.55
N PRO A 56 -18.75 -6.11 -7.68
CA PRO A 56 -17.71 -5.17 -8.08
C PRO A 56 -16.85 -4.72 -6.88
N SER A 57 -15.55 -4.65 -7.12
CA SER A 57 -14.60 -3.95 -6.24
C SER A 57 -14.03 -2.74 -6.98
N TYR A 58 -14.02 -1.58 -6.32
CA TYR A 58 -13.61 -0.31 -6.93
C TYR A 58 -12.27 0.16 -6.38
N VAL A 59 -11.31 0.39 -7.26
CA VAL A 59 -10.03 1.06 -6.95
C VAL A 59 -10.03 2.43 -7.63
N ARG A 60 -9.75 3.49 -6.87
CA ARG A 60 -9.66 4.86 -7.36
C ARG A 60 -8.21 5.32 -7.27
N CYS A 61 -7.58 5.53 -8.42
CA CYS A 61 -6.22 6.02 -8.50
C CYS A 61 -6.21 7.56 -8.42
N ILE A 62 -5.24 8.12 -7.67
CA ILE A 62 -5.05 9.57 -7.55
C ILE A 62 -3.62 9.89 -8.01
N LYS A 63 -3.48 10.84 -8.92
CA LYS A 63 -2.19 11.35 -9.39
C LYS A 63 -1.67 12.41 -8.42
N PRO A 64 -0.54 12.20 -7.74
CA PRO A 64 -0.11 13.12 -6.68
C PRO A 64 0.56 14.40 -7.19
N ASN A 65 1.12 14.39 -8.40
CA ASN A 65 1.74 15.55 -9.05
C ASN A 65 1.86 15.33 -10.57
N GLU A 66 2.02 16.42 -11.34
CA GLU A 66 2.15 16.37 -12.80
C GLU A 66 3.52 15.91 -13.30
N LEU A 67 4.59 16.17 -12.55
CA LEU A 67 5.97 15.90 -12.95
C LEU A 67 6.40 14.44 -12.79
N LYS A 68 5.50 13.56 -12.31
CA LYS A 68 5.77 12.14 -12.04
C LYS A 68 6.91 11.94 -11.03
N GLU A 69 7.07 12.88 -10.10
CA GLU A 69 8.12 12.85 -9.08
C GLU A 69 7.65 12.08 -7.83
N PRO A 70 8.49 11.19 -7.27
CA PRO A 70 8.16 10.54 -6.01
C PRO A 70 8.22 11.55 -4.84
N GLY A 71 7.33 11.39 -3.85
CA GLY A 71 7.34 12.19 -2.62
C GLY A 71 6.77 13.61 -2.76
N ARG A 72 6.31 14.02 -3.94
CA ARG A 72 5.70 15.32 -4.17
C ARG A 72 4.17 15.23 -4.17
N PHE A 73 3.53 16.06 -3.35
CA PHE A 73 2.08 16.13 -3.19
C PHE A 73 1.56 17.50 -3.60
N ASP A 74 0.76 17.54 -4.67
CA ASP A 74 0.08 18.74 -5.15
C ASP A 74 -1.37 18.75 -4.64
N ASP A 75 -1.61 19.58 -3.64
CA ASP A 75 -2.89 19.71 -2.98
C ASP A 75 -4.01 20.20 -3.92
N PHE A 76 -3.71 21.12 -4.86
CA PHE A 76 -4.71 21.63 -5.78
C PHE A 76 -5.16 20.55 -6.77
N LEU A 77 -4.19 19.86 -7.38
CA LEU A 77 -4.44 18.77 -8.31
C LEU A 77 -5.26 17.65 -7.65
N ILE A 78 -4.89 17.26 -6.42
CA ILE A 78 -5.56 16.18 -5.69
C ILE A 78 -6.95 16.61 -5.25
N ARG A 79 -7.15 17.85 -4.78
CA ARG A 79 -8.48 18.37 -4.43
C ARG A 79 -9.41 18.37 -5.63
N HIS A 80 -8.91 18.78 -6.80
CA HIS A 80 -9.67 18.71 -8.06
C HIS A 80 -10.06 17.26 -8.38
N GLN A 81 -9.14 16.30 -8.23
CA GLN A 81 -9.40 14.87 -8.41
C GLN A 81 -10.46 14.31 -7.46
N VAL A 82 -10.34 14.61 -6.17
CA VAL A 82 -11.31 14.20 -5.15
C VAL A 82 -12.72 14.70 -5.50
N LYS A 83 -12.83 15.91 -6.06
CA LYS A 83 -14.10 16.52 -6.48
C LYS A 83 -14.67 15.86 -7.73
N TYR A 84 -13.91 15.77 -8.83
CA TYR A 84 -14.47 15.21 -10.08
C TYR A 84 -14.70 13.69 -10.01
N LEU A 85 -13.93 12.96 -9.19
CA LEU A 85 -14.16 11.54 -8.91
C LEU A 85 -15.36 11.31 -7.97
N GLY A 86 -15.94 12.39 -7.42
CA GLY A 86 -17.07 12.32 -6.49
C GLY A 86 -16.75 11.54 -5.22
N LEU A 87 -15.49 11.53 -4.76
CA LEU A 87 -15.11 10.73 -3.59
C LEU A 87 -15.85 11.21 -2.32
N MET A 88 -16.09 12.52 -2.23
CA MET A 88 -16.89 13.11 -1.16
C MET A 88 -18.37 12.73 -1.27
N GLU A 89 -18.93 12.69 -2.48
CA GLU A 89 -20.30 12.25 -2.73
C GLU A 89 -20.48 10.76 -2.43
N HIS A 90 -19.54 9.91 -2.83
CA HIS A 90 -19.53 8.49 -2.45
C HIS A 90 -19.54 8.32 -0.93
N LEU A 91 -18.74 9.12 -0.22
CA LEU A 91 -18.75 9.15 1.24
C LEU A 91 -20.11 9.62 1.77
N ARG A 92 -20.70 10.68 1.22
CA ARG A 92 -22.01 11.22 1.63
C ARG A 92 -23.12 10.18 1.45
N VAL A 93 -23.18 9.48 0.32
CA VAL A 93 -24.17 8.41 0.07
C VAL A 93 -23.99 7.27 1.08
N ARG A 94 -22.75 6.84 1.33
CA ARG A 94 -22.43 5.84 2.37
C ARG A 94 -22.84 6.30 3.77
N ARG A 95 -22.73 7.60 4.06
CA ARG A 95 -23.12 8.20 5.35
C ARG A 95 -24.62 8.44 5.50
N ALA A 96 -25.36 8.63 4.39
CA ALA A 96 -26.81 8.81 4.40
C ALA A 96 -27.57 7.49 4.61
N GLY A 97 -26.98 6.37 4.18
CA GLY A 97 -27.42 5.03 4.54
C GLY A 97 -26.92 4.60 5.93
N PHE A 98 -27.12 3.33 6.28
CA PHE A 98 -26.50 2.76 7.47
C PHE A 98 -24.99 2.61 7.24
N ALA A 99 -24.19 3.38 7.98
CA ALA A 99 -22.74 3.35 7.96
C ALA A 99 -22.16 1.94 8.22
N TYR A 100 -22.88 1.11 8.98
CA TYR A 100 -22.49 -0.25 9.30
C TYR A 100 -23.66 -1.23 9.11
N ARG A 101 -23.41 -2.31 8.37
CA ARG A 101 -24.35 -3.42 8.14
C ARG A 101 -23.61 -4.75 8.25
N ARG A 102 -23.74 -5.45 9.38
CA ARG A 102 -23.14 -6.79 9.57
C ARG A 102 -24.13 -7.73 10.23
N LYS A 103 -23.86 -9.04 10.10
CA LYS A 103 -24.57 -10.06 10.84
C LYS A 103 -24.32 -9.89 12.34
N TYR A 104 -25.34 -10.20 13.13
CA TYR A 104 -25.31 -10.05 14.58
C TYR A 104 -24.16 -10.85 15.24
N GLU A 105 -23.89 -12.06 14.76
CA GLU A 105 -22.81 -12.93 15.28
C GLU A 105 -21.41 -12.31 15.16
N ILE A 106 -21.10 -11.70 14.01
CA ILE A 106 -19.80 -11.06 13.74
C ILE A 106 -19.62 -9.83 14.65
N PHE A 107 -20.70 -9.10 14.87
CA PHE A 107 -20.70 -7.98 15.81
C PHE A 107 -20.49 -8.47 17.25
N LEU A 108 -21.21 -9.49 17.72
CA LEU A 108 -20.98 -10.03 19.06
C LEU A 108 -19.54 -10.53 19.24
N GLN A 109 -18.98 -11.26 18.29
CA GLN A 109 -17.58 -11.73 18.39
C GLN A 109 -16.58 -10.56 18.59
N SER A 110 -16.80 -9.45 17.90
CA SER A 110 -15.90 -8.28 17.96
C SER A 110 -16.15 -7.40 19.19
N TRP A 111 -17.41 -7.31 19.66
CA TRP A 111 -17.87 -6.37 20.68
C TRP A 111 -18.26 -7.04 22.01
N ARG A 112 -18.02 -8.34 22.17
CA ARG A 112 -18.26 -9.14 23.39
C ARG A 112 -17.69 -8.49 24.66
N ALA A 113 -16.53 -7.84 24.55
CA ALA A 113 -15.93 -7.12 25.67
C ALA A 113 -16.78 -5.92 26.15
N LEU A 114 -17.59 -5.33 25.26
CA LEU A 114 -18.52 -4.26 25.57
C LEU A 114 -19.85 -4.78 26.16
N SER A 115 -20.25 -6.02 25.84
CA SER A 115 -21.52 -6.60 26.29
C SER A 115 -21.45 -7.17 27.71
N LEU A 116 -20.26 -7.43 28.25
CA LEU A 116 -20.09 -8.02 29.58
C LEU A 116 -20.50 -7.09 30.73
N VAL A 117 -20.66 -5.78 30.50
CA VAL A 117 -21.17 -4.86 31.50
C VAL A 117 -22.03 -3.78 30.82
N ARG A 118 -23.36 -3.93 30.88
CA ARG A 118 -24.38 -2.87 30.63
C ARG A 118 -24.23 -2.05 29.34
N ALA A 119 -24.33 -2.66 28.16
CA ALA A 119 -24.51 -1.91 26.92
C ALA A 119 -25.94 -1.33 26.72
N ALA A 120 -26.90 -1.69 27.58
CA ALA A 120 -28.31 -1.34 27.41
C ALA A 120 -28.67 0.11 27.82
N GLU A 121 -27.99 0.72 28.79
CA GLU A 121 -28.39 2.05 29.31
C GLU A 121 -27.59 3.20 28.70
N VAL A 122 -26.32 3.01 28.34
CA VAL A 122 -25.45 4.10 27.85
C VAL A 122 -25.69 4.43 26.37
N MET A 123 -26.23 3.49 25.58
CA MET A 123 -26.31 3.65 24.13
C MET A 123 -27.56 4.37 23.63
N GLY A 124 -28.55 4.71 24.47
CA GLY A 124 -29.82 5.27 23.98
C GLY A 124 -30.52 4.36 22.94
N ILE A 125 -30.17 3.06 22.95
CA ILE A 125 -30.78 2.03 22.12
C ILE A 125 -31.91 1.45 22.96
N SER A 126 -33.14 1.87 22.69
CA SER A 126 -34.37 1.42 23.36
C SER A 126 -34.68 -0.09 23.24
N CYS A 127 -33.73 -0.97 22.89
CA CYS A 127 -34.02 -2.39 22.77
C CYS A 127 -32.79 -3.24 23.05
N LEU A 128 -32.66 -3.80 24.26
CA LEU A 128 -31.83 -4.99 24.53
C LEU A 128 -32.46 -5.81 25.68
N TRP A 129 -33.70 -6.24 25.48
CA TRP A 129 -34.20 -7.57 25.85
C TRP A 129 -34.49 -8.30 24.52
N PRO A 130 -34.39 -9.64 24.42
CA PRO A 130 -33.99 -10.32 23.20
C PRO A 130 -34.97 -10.03 22.08
N LEU A 131 -34.55 -9.19 21.14
CA LEU A 131 -35.16 -9.14 19.82
C LEU A 131 -34.72 -10.41 19.09
N SER A 132 -35.35 -11.53 19.49
CA SER A 132 -35.62 -12.64 18.60
C SER A 132 -35.98 -12.05 17.24
N PHE A 133 -35.34 -12.58 16.18
CA PHE A 133 -35.63 -12.31 14.76
C PHE A 133 -34.85 -11.22 14.01
N ARG A 134 -33.78 -10.60 14.52
CA ARG A 134 -32.90 -9.74 13.67
C ARG A 134 -31.51 -10.33 13.45
N THR A 135 -31.27 -10.85 12.24
CA THR A 135 -29.99 -11.44 11.81
C THR A 135 -28.87 -10.42 11.56
N LYS A 136 -29.18 -9.11 11.47
CA LYS A 136 -28.24 -8.04 11.08
C LYS A 136 -28.41 -6.77 11.92
N ILE A 137 -27.29 -6.13 12.24
CA ILE A 137 -27.21 -4.83 12.94
C ILE A 137 -27.01 -3.72 11.91
N PHE A 138 -27.68 -2.59 12.15
CA PHE A 138 -27.69 -1.42 11.29
C PHE A 138 -27.37 -0.18 12.12
N ILE A 139 -26.21 0.45 11.91
CA ILE A 139 -25.84 1.71 12.57
C ILE A 139 -26.04 2.84 11.57
N ARG A 140 -26.96 3.76 11.88
CA ARG A 140 -27.41 4.81 10.95
C ARG A 140 -26.34 5.89 10.78
N PHE A 141 -25.87 6.45 11.89
CA PHE A 141 -24.93 7.55 11.84
C PHE A 141 -23.49 7.05 11.95
N PRO A 142 -22.58 7.47 11.05
CA PRO A 142 -21.16 7.20 11.18
C PRO A 142 -20.61 7.74 12.49
N LYS A 143 -21.12 8.88 12.98
CA LYS A 143 -20.74 9.42 14.29
C LYS A 143 -21.03 8.43 15.42
N THR A 144 -22.16 7.74 15.38
CA THR A 144 -22.48 6.69 16.36
C THR A 144 -21.57 5.49 16.18
N LEU A 145 -21.26 5.08 14.94
CA LEU A 145 -20.29 4.01 14.68
C LEU A 145 -18.90 4.36 15.24
N PHE A 146 -18.36 5.51 14.89
CA PHE A 146 -17.08 5.99 15.38
C PHE A 146 -17.12 6.21 16.90
N ALA A 147 -18.18 6.77 17.46
CA ALA A 147 -18.33 6.89 18.91
C ALA A 147 -18.41 5.51 19.58
N THR A 148 -19.04 4.51 18.96
CA THR A 148 -19.00 3.15 19.47
C THR A 148 -17.60 2.55 19.32
N GLU A 149 -16.89 2.79 18.22
CA GLU A 149 -15.53 2.27 17.99
C GLU A 149 -14.55 2.93 18.96
N ASP A 150 -14.64 4.23 19.15
CA ASP A 150 -13.92 5.02 20.14
C ASP A 150 -14.30 4.58 21.56
N ALA A 151 -15.58 4.34 21.86
CA ALA A 151 -16.00 3.81 23.16
C ALA A 151 -15.54 2.37 23.38
N PHE A 152 -15.45 1.55 22.34
CA PHE A 152 -14.89 0.21 22.38
C PHE A 152 -13.39 0.23 22.55
N GLU A 153 -12.73 1.15 21.88
CA GLU A 153 -11.30 1.37 21.96
C GLU A 153 -10.95 1.92 23.35
N LEU A 154 -11.66 2.95 23.83
CA LEU A 154 -11.62 3.44 25.22
C LEU A 154 -11.94 2.35 26.21
N ARG A 155 -12.98 1.54 26.00
CA ARG A 155 -13.33 0.46 26.94
C ARG A 155 -12.32 -0.68 26.91
N LYS A 156 -11.70 -0.95 25.76
CA LYS A 156 -10.55 -1.85 25.63
C LYS A 156 -9.32 -1.28 26.36
N TYR A 157 -9.13 0.04 26.33
CA TYR A 157 -8.16 0.77 27.14
C TYR A 157 -8.52 0.78 28.64
N LEU A 158 -9.80 0.88 29.02
CA LEU A 158 -10.27 1.00 30.41
C LEU A 158 -10.39 -0.35 31.11
N LEU A 159 -10.95 -1.37 30.44
CA LEU A 159 -10.75 -2.77 30.82
C LEU A 159 -9.26 -3.02 31.03
N GLY A 160 -8.45 -2.41 30.14
CA GLY A 160 -7.00 -2.28 30.16
C GLY A 160 -6.31 -1.69 31.36
N MET A 161 -6.91 -0.69 31.98
CA MET A 161 -6.23 0.20 32.92
C MET A 161 -6.89 0.29 34.29
N VAL A 162 -8.15 -0.11 34.50
CA VAL A 162 -8.81 0.03 35.81
C VAL A 162 -9.85 -1.08 36.05
N PRO A 163 -9.83 -1.76 37.22
CA PRO A 163 -10.96 -2.56 37.70
C PRO A 163 -12.11 -1.60 38.06
N LEU A 164 -13.25 -1.65 37.35
CA LEU A 164 -14.43 -0.93 37.83
C LEU A 164 -14.84 -1.51 39.19
N PRO A 165 -15.00 -0.68 40.24
CA PRO A 165 -15.68 -1.09 41.46
C PRO A 165 -17.18 -1.10 41.16
N LEU A 166 -17.64 -2.11 40.42
CA LEU A 166 -19.02 -2.55 40.52
C LEU A 166 -19.03 -3.62 41.61
N VAL A 167 -19.57 -3.20 42.76
CA VAL A 167 -20.19 -4.02 43.78
C VAL A 167 -21.03 -5.11 43.06
N TYR A 168 -20.88 -6.38 43.46
CA TYR A 168 -21.69 -7.57 43.10
C TYR A 168 -21.13 -8.75 42.28
N ILE A 169 -19.86 -8.82 41.89
CA ILE A 169 -19.29 -10.12 41.47
C ILE A 169 -17.89 -10.29 42.07
N GLU A 170 -17.80 -10.94 43.22
CA GLU A 170 -16.56 -11.16 43.97
C GLU A 170 -15.80 -12.42 43.56
N THR A 171 -16.30 -13.23 42.61
CA THR A 171 -15.69 -14.54 42.33
C THR A 171 -14.95 -14.67 40.99
N GLU A 172 -15.01 -13.68 40.09
CA GLU A 172 -14.32 -13.72 38.77
C GLU A 172 -13.35 -12.57 38.51
N LYS A 173 -13.00 -11.77 39.52
CA LYS A 173 -12.13 -10.57 39.37
C LYS A 173 -10.64 -10.89 39.23
N GLN A 174 -10.15 -12.01 39.77
CA GLN A 174 -8.71 -12.31 39.77
C GLN A 174 -8.19 -12.74 38.39
N SER A 175 -8.93 -13.58 37.66
CA SER A 175 -8.47 -14.12 36.37
C SER A 175 -8.49 -13.09 35.23
N LEU A 176 -9.44 -12.15 35.23
CA LEU A 176 -9.58 -11.16 34.14
C LEU A 176 -8.61 -9.97 34.28
N GLY A 177 -8.29 -9.55 35.51
CA GLY A 177 -7.36 -8.44 35.77
C GLY A 177 -5.92 -8.74 35.32
N GLU A 178 -5.47 -9.99 35.49
CA GLU A 178 -4.15 -10.48 35.07
C GLU A 178 -4.00 -10.50 33.54
N LEU A 179 -5.03 -10.96 32.83
CA LEU A 179 -5.07 -11.03 31.36
C LEU A 179 -5.00 -9.65 30.70
N VAL A 180 -5.58 -8.64 31.35
CA VAL A 180 -5.74 -7.33 30.74
C VAL A 180 -4.55 -6.41 31.03
N GLY A 181 -3.97 -6.44 32.24
CA GLY A 181 -2.68 -5.76 32.52
C GLY A 181 -1.55 -6.28 31.63
N SER A 182 -1.55 -7.57 31.32
CA SER A 182 -0.61 -8.20 30.39
C SER A 182 -0.66 -7.58 28.99
N ARG A 183 -1.85 -7.23 28.48
CA ARG A 183 -2.01 -6.70 27.11
C ARG A 183 -1.42 -5.30 26.91
N PHE A 184 -1.56 -4.41 27.89
CA PHE A 184 -1.00 -3.05 27.80
C PHE A 184 0.51 -3.07 27.91
N VAL A 185 1.02 -3.89 28.84
CA VAL A 185 2.46 -4.12 28.99
C VAL A 185 3.02 -4.75 27.71
N GLN A 186 2.34 -5.72 27.11
CA GLN A 186 2.73 -6.29 25.82
C GLN A 186 2.74 -5.25 24.69
N GLN A 187 1.68 -4.45 24.52
CA GLN A 187 1.64 -3.43 23.47
C GLN A 187 2.70 -2.34 23.67
N ALA A 188 2.88 -1.86 24.90
CA ALA A 188 3.91 -0.89 25.24
C ALA A 188 5.32 -1.47 25.02
N CYS A 189 5.54 -2.73 25.42
CA CYS A 189 6.78 -3.45 25.18
C CYS A 189 7.07 -3.57 23.68
N TRP A 190 6.08 -3.98 22.87
CA TRP A 190 6.21 -4.10 21.42
C TRP A 190 6.47 -2.75 20.73
N ARG A 191 5.74 -1.68 21.11
CA ARG A 191 6.01 -0.31 20.63
C ARG A 191 7.43 0.12 21.01
N GLY A 192 7.88 -0.18 22.22
CA GLY A 192 9.24 0.04 22.69
C GLY A 192 10.29 -0.73 21.89
N VAL A 193 10.04 -2.01 21.56
CA VAL A 193 10.92 -2.84 20.72
C VAL A 193 11.03 -2.24 19.32
N LEU A 194 9.91 -1.85 18.69
CA LEU A 194 9.92 -1.21 17.38
C LEU A 194 10.69 0.11 17.39
N ALA A 195 10.47 0.94 18.42
CA ALA A 195 11.19 2.21 18.59
C ALA A 195 12.70 1.98 18.76
N ARG A 196 13.12 1.02 19.61
CA ARG A 196 14.53 0.64 19.80
C ARG A 196 15.17 0.10 18.52
N LYS A 197 14.44 -0.70 17.73
CA LYS A 197 14.91 -1.21 16.43
C LYS A 197 15.12 -0.07 15.44
N ALA A 198 14.17 0.87 15.36
CA ALA A 198 14.29 2.05 14.52
C ALA A 198 15.46 2.96 14.96
N ALA A 199 15.64 3.18 16.26
CA ALA A 199 16.76 3.93 16.83
C ALA A 199 18.10 3.26 16.49
N LYS A 200 18.24 1.93 16.70
CA LYS A 200 19.45 1.18 16.34
C LYS A 200 19.80 1.30 14.86
N LYS A 201 18.80 1.26 13.96
CA LYS A 201 19.00 1.47 12.52
C LYS A 201 19.53 2.87 12.21
N ARG A 202 18.98 3.91 12.85
CA ARG A 202 19.45 5.31 12.71
C ARG A 202 20.87 5.47 13.26
N THR A 203 21.17 4.94 14.45
CA THR A 203 22.50 5.00 15.06
C THR A 203 23.54 4.30 14.19
N TRP A 204 23.22 3.13 13.66
CA TRP A 204 24.10 2.42 12.72
C TRP A 204 24.38 3.27 11.47
N ALA A 205 23.35 3.85 10.84
CA ALA A 205 23.53 4.73 9.69
C ALA A 205 24.43 5.94 10.01
N VAL A 206 24.21 6.58 11.17
CA VAL A 206 25.05 7.70 11.65
C VAL A 206 26.50 7.28 11.85
N GLN A 207 26.74 6.10 12.42
CA GLN A 207 28.09 5.56 12.60
C GLN A 207 28.81 5.34 11.27
N ILE A 208 28.13 4.76 10.27
CA ILE A 208 28.68 4.56 8.93
C ILE A 208 29.03 5.90 8.27
N ILE A 209 28.10 6.86 8.30
CA ILE A 209 28.34 8.21 7.73
C ILE A 209 29.52 8.88 8.44
N ARG A 210 29.58 8.81 9.78
CA ARG A 210 30.68 9.39 10.56
C ARG A 210 32.02 8.74 10.25
N LYS A 211 32.08 7.41 10.10
CA LYS A 211 33.29 6.70 9.66
C LYS A 211 33.74 7.17 8.28
N PHE A 212 32.81 7.25 7.32
CA PHE A 212 33.09 7.77 5.98
C PHE A 212 33.66 9.20 6.01
N ILE A 213 33.03 10.11 6.76
CA ILE A 213 33.49 11.51 6.90
C ILE A 213 34.89 11.56 7.52
N LYS A 214 35.13 10.80 8.60
CA LYS A 214 36.46 10.75 9.24
C LYS A 214 37.54 10.22 8.29
N GLY A 215 37.24 9.15 7.55
CA GLY A 215 38.13 8.61 6.54
C GLY A 215 38.41 9.62 5.41
N PHE A 216 37.38 10.34 4.95
CA PHE A 216 37.54 11.40 3.95
C PHE A 216 38.41 12.56 4.44
N ILE A 217 38.28 12.98 5.70
CA ILE A 217 39.12 14.02 6.31
C ILE A 217 40.58 13.54 6.39
N ASN A 218 40.80 12.30 6.86
CA ASN A 218 42.13 11.70 7.04
C ASN A 218 42.69 11.03 5.77
N ARG A 219 42.17 11.37 4.59
CA ARG A 219 42.50 10.69 3.34
C ARG A 219 43.96 10.86 2.91
N LYS A 220 44.59 11.99 3.23
CA LYS A 220 46.00 12.27 2.88
C LYS A 220 47.02 11.77 3.91
N LYS A 221 46.55 11.13 4.98
CA LYS A 221 47.43 10.55 6.00
C LYS A 221 47.79 9.13 5.59
N PRO A 222 48.93 8.59 6.06
CA PRO A 222 49.24 7.18 5.86
C PRO A 222 48.12 6.29 6.40
N LEU A 223 48.12 5.02 6.02
CA LEU A 223 47.05 4.07 6.36
C LEU A 223 46.88 3.97 7.90
N CYS A 224 45.72 4.40 8.40
CA CYS A 224 45.32 4.44 9.80
C CYS A 224 43.96 3.75 10.00
N PRO A 225 43.63 3.21 11.17
CA PRO A 225 42.34 2.57 11.44
C PRO A 225 41.12 3.41 11.02
N GLU A 226 41.23 4.74 11.10
CA GLU A 226 40.17 5.69 10.74
C GLU A 226 40.00 5.90 9.23
N ASN A 227 41.01 5.65 8.39
CA ASN A 227 40.96 5.86 6.94
C ASN A 227 40.96 4.56 6.11
N VAL A 228 41.30 3.40 6.70
CA VAL A 228 41.38 2.10 6.01
C VAL A 228 40.07 1.74 5.28
N GLU A 229 38.93 1.85 5.96
CA GLU A 229 37.62 1.53 5.35
C GLU A 229 37.30 2.47 4.16
N PHE A 230 37.67 3.76 4.28
CA PHE A 230 37.47 4.74 3.22
C PHE A 230 38.38 4.48 2.02
N VAL A 231 39.67 4.20 2.25
CA VAL A 231 40.63 3.88 1.18
C VAL A 231 40.20 2.64 0.41
N ARG A 232 39.77 1.57 1.11
CA ARG A 232 39.22 0.36 0.47
C ARG A 232 37.99 0.65 -0.39
N LEU A 233 37.08 1.51 0.11
CA LEU A 233 35.92 1.93 -0.66
C LEU A 233 36.31 2.70 -1.92
N VAL A 234 37.30 3.60 -1.83
CA VAL A 234 37.83 4.35 -2.98
C VAL A 234 38.49 3.41 -4.00
N GLN A 235 39.29 2.46 -3.54
CA GLN A 235 39.90 1.41 -4.39
C GLN A 235 38.84 0.61 -5.14
N TYR A 236 37.85 0.10 -4.42
CA TYR A 236 36.77 -0.66 -5.00
C TYR A 236 36.01 0.16 -6.06
N ASN A 237 35.62 1.39 -5.72
CA ASN A 237 34.89 2.27 -6.64
C ASN A 237 35.72 2.62 -7.88
N TYR A 238 37.04 2.83 -7.72
CA TYR A 238 37.94 3.07 -8.83
C TYR A 238 38.01 1.85 -9.76
N LEU A 239 38.22 0.64 -9.23
CA LEU A 239 38.27 -0.59 -10.02
C LEU A 239 36.94 -0.87 -10.75
N MET A 240 35.81 -0.62 -10.10
CA MET A 240 34.50 -0.77 -10.72
C MET A 240 34.30 0.21 -11.89
N LYS A 241 34.73 1.47 -11.73
CA LYS A 241 34.71 2.46 -12.83
C LYS A 241 35.71 2.10 -13.94
N LEU A 242 36.89 1.61 -13.57
CA LEU A 242 37.94 1.20 -14.51
C LEU A 242 37.42 0.10 -15.45
N ARG A 243 36.70 -0.89 -14.91
CA ARG A 243 36.06 -1.96 -15.68
C ARG A 243 35.14 -1.42 -16.79
N GLU A 244 34.44 -0.32 -16.53
CA GLU A 244 33.49 0.28 -17.48
C GLU A 244 34.20 1.18 -18.52
N HIS A 245 35.42 1.61 -18.25
CA HIS A 245 36.18 2.56 -19.07
C HIS A 245 37.52 1.96 -19.56
N LEU A 246 37.53 0.66 -19.88
CA LEU A 246 38.72 0.00 -20.41
C LEU A 246 39.05 0.51 -21.82
N PRO A 247 40.33 0.82 -22.11
CA PRO A 247 40.74 1.21 -23.45
C PRO A 247 40.51 0.07 -24.43
N LYS A 248 40.11 0.41 -25.66
CA LYS A 248 39.76 -0.58 -26.69
C LYS A 248 40.99 -1.22 -27.34
N ASN A 249 42.18 -0.63 -27.15
CA ASN A 249 43.42 -1.08 -27.77
C ASN A 249 44.63 -0.85 -26.83
N VAL A 250 45.69 -1.63 -27.01
CA VAL A 250 46.88 -1.63 -26.11
C VAL A 250 47.66 -0.31 -26.19
N LEU A 251 47.61 0.38 -27.32
CA LEU A 251 48.26 1.68 -27.53
C LEU A 251 47.42 2.87 -27.04
N ASP A 252 46.18 2.63 -26.62
CA ASP A 252 45.26 3.66 -26.14
C ASP A 252 45.60 4.02 -24.67
N LYS A 253 45.99 5.28 -24.47
CA LYS A 253 46.40 5.82 -23.16
C LYS A 253 45.24 6.45 -22.39
N SER A 254 43.99 6.26 -22.81
CA SER A 254 42.78 6.82 -22.17
C SER A 254 42.40 6.22 -20.81
N TRP A 255 43.35 5.62 -20.10
CA TRP A 255 43.14 5.06 -18.77
C TRP A 255 42.67 6.14 -17.78
N LEU A 256 41.70 5.79 -16.93
CA LEU A 256 41.29 6.65 -15.82
C LEU A 256 42.49 6.87 -14.89
N GLN A 257 42.69 8.10 -14.45
CA GLN A 257 43.74 8.40 -13.49
C GLN A 257 43.39 7.82 -12.11
N PRO A 258 44.34 7.14 -11.43
CA PRO A 258 44.12 6.67 -10.08
C PRO A 258 43.96 7.87 -9.12
N PRO A 259 43.11 7.75 -8.09
CA PRO A 259 43.08 8.72 -7.00
C PRO A 259 44.45 8.79 -6.31
N SER A 260 44.87 9.98 -5.89
CA SER A 260 46.20 10.26 -5.28
C SER A 260 46.56 9.35 -4.11
N ILE A 261 45.55 8.83 -3.41
CA ILE A 261 45.68 7.86 -2.30
C ILE A 261 46.26 6.50 -2.72
N LEU A 262 46.15 6.16 -4.02
CA LEU A 262 46.58 4.88 -4.59
C LEU A 262 47.91 4.97 -5.32
N GLU A 263 48.47 6.18 -5.44
CA GLU A 263 49.74 6.41 -6.12
C GLU A 263 50.94 6.08 -5.20
N GLU A 264 50.76 6.08 -3.88
CA GLU A 264 51.84 5.87 -2.88
C GLU A 264 52.29 4.41 -2.68
N VAL A 265 51.89 3.48 -3.54
CA VAL A 265 52.38 2.08 -3.48
C VAL A 265 53.36 1.85 -4.62
N SER A 266 54.59 2.36 -4.45
CA SER A 266 55.74 2.08 -5.32
C SER A 266 56.97 1.85 -4.46
#